data_AF-A0A0G1IX88-F1
#
_entry.id   AF-A0A0G1IX88-F1
#
_cell.length_a   1.000
_cell.length_b   1.000
_cell.length_c   1.000
_cell.angle_alpha   90.00
_cell.angle_beta   90.00
_cell.angle_gamma   90.00
#
_symmetry.space_group_name_H-M   'P 1'
#
loop_
_entity.id
_entity.type
_entity.pdbx_description
1 polymer ?
#
loop_
_entity_poly.entity_id
_entity_poly.type
_entity_poly.pdbx_seq_one_letter_code
_entity_poly.pdbx_strand_id
1 'polypeptide(L)'
;MTLIAGQLFFQGLVLIADSRASTIKNGKIVPWRDNTQKIFLLSSHLGIGFAGDIEFAGSIISFLSSQIEKRPLLRNLHVFYSKGPKLIRYAYKILSEKTGEKRPVGFIVASLDPNRPEPIKNEIGQITGHIGIYDKKLFKISFPEDSFEEAKLILMPSLVLGSGEPAVRGKEDSLKKLLFCSAMNSLYFQAFLIDLILRRKIKELGIDTVGGLSQILIIEPKSSGFLQYKGKSDLDDSTDILDIELIIKNDRLVQHNLITGKETPLLFPPEVMKIKDPESDLFADLDS
;
A
#
# COMPACT_ATOMS: atom_id res chain seq x y z
N MET A 1 11.22 3.48 9.24
CA MET A 1 9.78 3.70 9.41
C MET A 1 9.05 2.98 8.27
N THR A 2 7.80 2.57 8.45
CA THR A 2 6.92 2.17 7.36
C THR A 2 5.53 2.78 7.56
N LEU A 3 4.93 3.24 6.47
CA LEU A 3 3.55 3.68 6.39
C LEU A 3 2.90 2.98 5.20
N ILE A 4 1.78 2.31 5.45
CA ILE A 4 0.83 1.96 4.41
C ILE A 4 -0.53 2.57 4.76
N ALA A 5 -1.16 3.18 3.78
CA ALA A 5 -2.50 3.72 3.87
C ALA A 5 -3.36 3.13 2.77
N GLY A 6 -4.63 2.90 3.08
CA GLY A 6 -5.65 2.62 2.08
C GLY A 6 -6.80 3.60 2.23
N GLN A 7 -7.43 3.98 1.13
CA GLN A 7 -8.62 4.83 1.15
C GLN A 7 -9.67 4.36 0.16
N LEU A 8 -10.92 4.32 0.65
CA LEU A 8 -12.12 4.13 -0.15
C LEU A 8 -12.55 5.44 -0.81
N PHE A 9 -12.89 5.37 -2.09
CA PHE A 9 -13.53 6.43 -2.86
C PHE A 9 -14.81 5.92 -3.52
N PHE A 10 -15.67 6.81 -4.02
CA PHE A 10 -16.89 6.37 -4.72
C PHE A 10 -16.56 5.49 -5.92
N GLN A 11 -15.62 5.92 -6.75
CA GLN A 11 -15.21 5.28 -8.00
C GLN A 11 -14.20 4.13 -7.86
N GLY A 12 -13.60 3.92 -6.68
CA GLY A 12 -12.57 2.89 -6.51
C GLY A 12 -11.86 2.91 -5.15
N LEU A 13 -10.66 2.35 -5.10
CA LEU A 13 -9.79 2.31 -3.94
C LEU A 13 -8.37 2.73 -4.30
N VAL A 14 -7.65 3.25 -3.31
CA VAL A 14 -6.23 3.55 -3.41
C VAL A 14 -5.50 2.87 -2.26
N LEU A 15 -4.35 2.24 -2.54
CA LEU A 15 -3.34 1.89 -1.55
C LEU A 15 -2.09 2.72 -1.81
N ILE A 16 -1.48 3.26 -0.74
CA ILE A 16 -0.26 4.04 -0.80
C ILE A 16 0.72 3.50 0.25
N ALA A 17 1.97 3.28 -0.14
CA ALA A 17 3.02 2.87 0.77
C ALA A 17 4.33 3.58 0.46
N ASP A 18 5.12 3.86 1.50
CA ASP A 18 6.51 4.24 1.32
C ASP A 18 7.34 3.02 0.87
N SER A 19 8.47 3.26 0.21
CA SER A 19 9.37 2.19 -0.27
C SER A 19 10.49 1.83 0.71
N ARG A 20 10.51 2.41 1.92
CA ARG A 20 11.63 2.21 2.86
C ARG A 20 11.54 0.91 3.65
N ALA A 21 12.61 0.14 3.69
CA ALA A 21 12.89 -0.83 4.74
C ALA A 21 13.79 -0.22 5.82
N SER A 22 13.62 -0.65 7.06
CA SER A 22 14.47 -0.26 8.19
C SER A 22 14.93 -1.49 8.94
N THR A 23 16.09 -1.40 9.56
CA THR A 23 16.67 -2.46 10.40
C THR A 23 17.05 -1.91 11.76
N ILE A 24 17.37 -2.79 12.72
CA ILE A 24 17.85 -2.39 14.04
C ILE A 24 19.37 -2.56 14.06
N LYS A 25 20.11 -1.45 14.20
CA LYS A 25 21.57 -1.43 14.38
C LYS A 25 21.86 -0.80 15.74
N ASN A 26 22.55 -1.54 16.63
CA ASN A 26 22.89 -1.08 17.99
C ASN A 26 21.67 -0.57 18.79
N GLY A 27 20.54 -1.27 18.70
CA GLY A 27 19.30 -0.91 19.41
C GLY A 27 18.54 0.29 18.83
N LYS A 28 19.01 0.89 17.72
CA LYS A 28 18.33 1.99 17.02
C LYS A 28 17.77 1.52 15.69
N ILE A 29 16.57 1.98 15.36
CA ILE A 29 15.99 1.78 14.03
C ILE A 29 16.73 2.70 13.06
N VAL A 30 17.39 2.12 12.07
CA VAL A 30 18.10 2.85 11.01
C VAL A 30 17.47 2.53 9.65
N PRO A 31 17.46 3.47 8.70
CA PRO A 31 17.15 3.17 7.30
C PRO A 31 18.05 2.04 6.81
N TRP A 32 17.48 1.12 6.02
CA TRP A 32 18.23 0.04 5.39
C TRP A 32 18.19 0.15 3.88
N ARG A 33 17.01 0.36 3.29
CA ARG A 33 16.80 0.45 1.84
C ARG A 33 15.63 1.35 1.53
N ASP A 34 15.62 2.00 0.37
CA ASP A 34 14.51 2.85 -0.10
C ASP A 34 13.77 2.30 -1.34
N ASN A 35 14.05 1.06 -1.70
CA ASN A 35 13.49 0.39 -2.87
C ASN A 35 12.72 -0.91 -2.52
N THR A 36 12.09 -1.01 -1.36
CA THR A 36 11.29 -2.22 -1.00
C THR A 36 9.86 -2.11 -1.52
N GLN A 37 9.40 -3.07 -2.31
CA GLN A 37 8.00 -3.17 -2.71
C GLN A 37 7.13 -3.68 -1.56
N LYS A 38 6.13 -2.88 -1.19
CA LYS A 38 5.20 -3.15 -0.08
C LYS A 38 3.76 -3.37 -0.53
N ILE A 39 3.41 -2.99 -1.76
CA ILE A 39 2.08 -3.20 -2.33
C ILE A 39 2.16 -4.19 -3.48
N PHE A 40 1.18 -5.10 -3.54
CA PHE A 40 1.08 -6.19 -4.50
C PHE A 40 -0.34 -6.28 -5.03
N LEU A 41 -0.44 -6.60 -6.32
CA LEU A 41 -1.69 -6.95 -6.96
C LEU A 41 -1.82 -8.48 -6.97
N LEU A 42 -2.76 -9.02 -6.19
CA LEU A 42 -3.01 -10.47 -6.11
C LEU A 42 -3.95 -10.97 -7.22
N SER A 43 -4.79 -10.09 -7.75
CA SER A 43 -5.61 -10.28 -8.95
C SER A 43 -6.01 -8.92 -9.53
N SER A 44 -6.69 -8.87 -10.68
CA SER A 44 -7.05 -7.63 -11.38
C SER A 44 -7.80 -6.58 -10.53
N HIS A 45 -8.42 -6.96 -9.41
CA HIS A 45 -9.16 -6.07 -8.52
C HIS A 45 -8.96 -6.41 -7.04
N LEU A 46 -7.80 -7.00 -6.70
CA LEU A 46 -7.43 -7.34 -5.32
C LEU A 46 -5.98 -6.94 -5.07
N GLY A 47 -5.80 -5.88 -4.29
CA GLY A 47 -4.50 -5.40 -3.81
C GLY A 47 -4.28 -5.75 -2.34
N ILE A 48 -3.03 -5.97 -1.99
CA ILE A 48 -2.58 -6.09 -0.60
C ILE A 48 -1.32 -5.26 -0.43
N GLY A 49 -1.17 -4.61 0.71
CA GLY A 49 0.15 -4.19 1.12
C GLY A 49 0.37 -4.40 2.60
N PHE A 50 1.61 -4.20 3.04
CA PHE A 50 2.03 -4.59 4.39
C PHE A 50 2.89 -3.53 5.08
N ALA A 51 2.95 -3.63 6.40
CA ALA A 51 4.01 -3.05 7.21
C ALA A 51 4.44 -4.00 8.33
N GLY A 52 5.67 -3.86 8.80
CA GLY A 52 6.28 -4.72 9.82
C GLY A 52 7.36 -5.61 9.23
N ASP A 53 7.51 -6.82 9.78
CA ASP A 53 8.56 -7.76 9.39
C ASP A 53 8.43 -8.21 7.92
N ILE A 54 9.49 -7.94 7.13
CA ILE A 54 9.54 -8.17 5.68
C ILE A 54 9.50 -9.66 5.35
N GLU A 55 10.17 -10.50 6.16
CA GLU A 55 10.24 -11.94 5.93
C GLU A 55 8.86 -12.60 6.11
N PHE A 56 8.18 -12.28 7.22
CA PHE A 56 6.82 -12.73 7.50
C PHE A 56 5.85 -12.22 6.44
N ALA A 57 5.90 -10.93 6.10
CA ALA A 57 5.05 -10.36 5.07
C ALA A 57 5.23 -11.04 3.71
N GLY A 58 6.48 -11.20 3.28
CA GLY A 58 6.81 -11.87 2.02
C GLY A 58 6.31 -13.30 1.95
N SER A 59 6.50 -14.05 3.03
CA SER A 59 6.05 -15.45 3.14
C SER A 59 4.53 -15.56 3.09
N ILE A 60 3.80 -14.68 3.79
CA ILE A 60 2.34 -14.66 3.80
C ILE A 60 1.78 -14.27 2.43
N ILE A 61 2.33 -13.22 1.79
CA ILE A 61 1.90 -12.77 0.46
C ILE A 61 2.14 -13.86 -0.59
N SER A 62 3.29 -14.54 -0.54
CA SER A 62 3.60 -15.67 -1.43
C SER A 62 2.62 -16.83 -1.23
N PHE A 63 2.30 -17.16 0.02
CA PHE A 63 1.28 -18.16 0.34
C PHE A 63 -0.10 -17.79 -0.23
N LEU A 64 -0.55 -16.55 0.00
CA LEU A 64 -1.84 -16.07 -0.51
C LEU A 64 -1.91 -16.11 -2.03
N SER A 65 -0.85 -15.66 -2.70
CA SER A 65 -0.75 -15.68 -4.17
C SER A 65 -0.91 -17.10 -4.70
N SER A 66 -0.23 -18.09 -4.11
CA SER A 66 -0.39 -19.50 -4.48
C SER A 66 -1.81 -20.02 -4.20
N GLN A 67 -2.45 -19.62 -3.09
CA GLN A 67 -3.83 -20.02 -2.82
C GLN A 67 -4.80 -19.45 -3.87
N ILE A 68 -4.62 -18.19 -4.29
CA ILE A 68 -5.46 -17.53 -5.30
C ILE A 68 -5.28 -18.18 -6.67
N GLU A 69 -4.05 -18.55 -7.02
CA GLU A 69 -3.76 -19.29 -8.26
C GLU A 69 -4.44 -20.67 -8.27
N LYS A 70 -4.30 -21.43 -7.18
CA LYS A 70 -4.91 -22.77 -7.04
C LYS A 70 -6.43 -22.74 -6.89
N ARG A 71 -6.99 -21.62 -6.44
CA ARG A 71 -8.43 -21.46 -6.17
C ARG A 71 -8.92 -20.14 -6.75
N PRO A 72 -9.15 -20.05 -8.08
CA PRO A 72 -9.50 -18.79 -8.75
C PRO A 72 -10.74 -18.08 -8.18
N LEU A 73 -11.66 -18.79 -7.52
CA LEU A 73 -12.79 -18.18 -6.80
C LEU A 73 -12.36 -17.22 -5.69
N LEU A 74 -11.16 -17.36 -5.13
CA LEU A 74 -10.59 -16.39 -4.18
C LEU A 74 -10.28 -15.03 -4.82
N ARG A 75 -10.31 -14.90 -6.14
CA ARG A 75 -10.22 -13.59 -6.82
C ARG A 75 -11.51 -12.78 -6.66
N ASN A 76 -12.64 -13.42 -6.36
CA ASN A 76 -13.89 -12.72 -6.10
C ASN A 76 -13.86 -12.05 -4.71
N LEU A 77 -14.27 -10.78 -4.66
CA LEU A 77 -14.29 -9.96 -3.45
C LEU A 77 -14.95 -10.64 -2.26
N HIS A 78 -16.16 -11.21 -2.42
CA HIS A 78 -16.91 -11.78 -1.30
C HIS A 78 -16.27 -13.05 -0.76
N VAL A 79 -15.74 -13.88 -1.66
CA VAL A 79 -15.03 -15.11 -1.28
C VAL A 79 -13.72 -14.75 -0.59
N PHE A 80 -12.96 -13.76 -1.11
CA PHE A 80 -11.74 -13.31 -0.47
C PHE A 80 -12.02 -12.65 0.88
N TYR A 81 -13.01 -11.78 0.97
CA TYR A 81 -13.35 -11.10 2.22
C TYR A 81 -13.71 -12.09 3.34
N SER A 82 -14.41 -13.19 3.01
CA SER A 82 -14.77 -14.23 3.98
C SER A 82 -13.65 -15.21 4.32
N LYS A 83 -12.74 -15.53 3.37
CA LYS A 83 -11.70 -16.57 3.52
C LYS A 83 -10.28 -16.02 3.66
N GLY A 84 -9.96 -14.92 3.00
CA GLY A 84 -8.66 -14.24 2.98
C GLY A 84 -8.12 -13.94 4.38
N PRO A 85 -8.86 -13.28 5.28
CA PRO A 85 -8.41 -13.05 6.66
C PRO A 85 -8.07 -14.36 7.40
N LYS A 86 -8.80 -15.46 7.14
CA LYS A 86 -8.52 -16.76 7.74
C LYS A 86 -7.23 -17.38 7.17
N LEU A 87 -7.00 -17.23 5.87
CA LEU A 87 -5.77 -17.66 5.21
C LEU A 87 -4.55 -16.88 5.71
N ILE A 88 -4.69 -15.56 5.91
CA ILE A 88 -3.63 -14.71 6.48
C ILE A 88 -3.27 -15.20 7.88
N ARG A 89 -4.26 -15.35 8.77
CA ARG A 89 -4.06 -15.86 10.14
C ARG A 89 -3.39 -17.24 10.16
N TYR A 90 -3.85 -18.14 9.28
CA TYR A 90 -3.30 -19.47 9.15
C TYR A 90 -1.82 -19.44 8.74
N ALA A 91 -1.47 -18.64 7.73
CA ALA A 91 -0.09 -18.48 7.28
C ALA A 91 0.81 -17.88 8.38
N TYR A 92 0.33 -16.83 9.06
CA TYR A 92 1.04 -16.23 10.19
C TYR A 92 1.29 -17.25 11.31
N LYS A 93 0.27 -18.02 11.69
CA LYS A 93 0.38 -19.08 12.72
C LYS A 93 1.45 -20.11 12.36
N ILE A 94 1.43 -20.64 11.13
CA ILE A 94 2.44 -21.62 10.68
C ILE A 94 3.84 -21.03 10.73
N LEU A 95 4.02 -19.79 10.27
CA LEU A 95 5.32 -19.12 10.28
C LEU A 95 5.81 -18.94 11.72
N SER A 96 4.97 -18.45 12.62
CA SER A 96 5.32 -18.30 14.03
C SER A 96 5.66 -19.63 14.71
N GLU A 97 4.92 -20.70 14.42
CA GLU A 97 5.22 -22.04 14.95
C GLU A 97 6.56 -22.56 14.40
N LYS A 98 6.84 -22.31 13.11
CA LYS A 98 8.07 -22.75 12.44
C LYS A 98 9.31 -21.99 12.95
N THR A 99 9.20 -20.68 13.17
CA THR A 99 10.34 -19.86 13.60
C THR A 99 10.50 -19.81 15.12
N GLY A 100 9.46 -20.16 15.88
CA GLY A 100 9.42 -19.98 17.33
C GLY A 100 9.18 -18.52 17.77
N GLU A 101 8.90 -17.62 16.82
CA GLU A 101 8.78 -16.18 17.07
C GLU A 101 7.44 -15.61 16.57
N LYS A 102 6.87 -14.66 17.33
CA LYS A 102 5.70 -13.88 16.91
C LYS A 102 6.16 -12.49 16.49
N ARG A 103 6.44 -12.32 15.20
CA ARG A 103 6.95 -11.04 14.66
C ARG A 103 5.81 -10.10 14.27
N PRO A 104 5.91 -8.79 14.60
CA PRO A 104 4.85 -7.85 14.26
C PRO A 104 4.78 -7.65 12.74
N VAL A 105 3.59 -7.85 12.19
CA VAL A 105 3.28 -7.62 10.78
C VAL A 105 1.80 -7.32 10.64
N GLY A 106 1.45 -6.41 9.75
CA GLY A 106 0.06 -6.16 9.41
C GLY A 106 -0.12 -5.86 7.94
N PHE A 107 -1.36 -6.06 7.48
CA PHE A 107 -1.74 -5.97 6.08
C PHE A 107 -2.94 -5.04 5.93
N ILE A 108 -2.93 -4.24 4.87
CA ILE A 108 -4.12 -3.57 4.35
C ILE A 108 -4.48 -4.27 3.04
N VAL A 109 -5.72 -4.73 2.95
CA VAL A 109 -6.26 -5.38 1.75
C VAL A 109 -7.33 -4.50 1.16
N ALA A 110 -7.24 -4.24 -0.15
CA ALA A 110 -8.22 -3.50 -0.94
C ALA A 110 -8.76 -4.40 -2.05
N SER A 111 -10.08 -4.48 -2.18
CA SER A 111 -10.74 -5.25 -3.25
C SER A 111 -11.96 -4.53 -3.79
N LEU A 112 -12.25 -4.74 -5.07
CA LEU A 112 -13.43 -4.23 -5.77
C LEU A 112 -14.08 -5.35 -6.58
N ASP A 113 -15.41 -5.42 -6.61
CA ASP A 113 -16.16 -6.29 -7.52
C ASP A 113 -16.69 -5.47 -8.71
N PRO A 114 -16.07 -5.56 -9.90
CA PRO A 114 -16.46 -4.75 -11.05
C PRO A 114 -17.83 -5.17 -11.64
N ASN A 115 -18.39 -6.31 -11.22
CA ASN A 115 -19.65 -6.83 -11.75
C ASN A 115 -20.85 -6.51 -10.85
N ARG A 116 -20.63 -5.84 -9.71
CA ARG A 116 -21.67 -5.51 -8.74
C ARG A 116 -21.71 -4.01 -8.48
N PRO A 117 -22.24 -3.22 -9.44
CA PRO A 117 -22.53 -1.82 -9.17
C PRO A 117 -23.71 -1.71 -8.19
N GLU A 118 -23.71 -0.65 -7.39
CA GLU A 118 -24.69 -0.40 -6.33
C GLU A 118 -26.03 -0.02 -6.97
N PRO A 119 -27.13 -0.73 -6.64
CA PRO A 119 -28.44 -0.42 -7.20
C PRO A 119 -28.99 0.89 -6.63
N ILE A 120 -29.48 1.77 -7.50
CA ILE A 120 -30.30 2.92 -7.12
C ILE A 120 -31.71 2.38 -6.87
N LYS A 121 -32.23 2.61 -5.67
CA LYS A 121 -33.62 2.25 -5.33
C LYS A 121 -34.48 3.51 -5.25
N ASN A 122 -35.71 3.46 -5.78
CA ASN A 122 -36.71 4.51 -5.55
C ASN A 122 -37.26 4.43 -4.11
N GLU A 123 -38.16 5.35 -3.76
CA GLU A 123 -38.81 5.42 -2.44
C GLU A 123 -39.55 4.13 -2.03
N ILE A 124 -39.93 3.31 -3.01
CA ILE A 124 -40.65 2.03 -2.82
C ILE A 124 -39.66 0.83 -2.82
N GLY A 125 -38.36 1.10 -2.90
CA GLY A 125 -37.30 0.08 -2.87
C GLY A 125 -37.04 -0.62 -4.21
N GLN A 126 -37.70 -0.23 -5.31
CA GLN A 126 -37.46 -0.80 -6.64
C GLN A 126 -36.18 -0.25 -7.26
N ILE A 127 -35.42 -1.12 -7.91
CA ILE A 127 -34.16 -0.73 -8.58
C ILE A 127 -34.49 0.09 -9.84
N THR A 128 -34.12 1.37 -9.86
CA THR A 128 -34.33 2.29 -10.99
C THR A 128 -33.08 2.52 -11.84
N GLY A 129 -31.93 2.02 -11.38
CA GLY A 129 -30.66 2.12 -12.09
C GLY A 129 -29.52 1.57 -11.24
N HIS A 130 -28.30 1.82 -11.69
CA HIS A 130 -27.10 1.53 -10.92
C HIS A 130 -26.25 2.79 -10.86
N ILE A 131 -25.69 3.10 -9.69
CA ILE A 131 -24.64 4.12 -9.58
C ILE A 131 -23.33 3.45 -9.96
N GLY A 132 -22.40 4.19 -10.58
CA GLY A 132 -21.01 3.76 -10.77
C GLY A 132 -20.21 3.58 -9.47
N ILE A 133 -20.88 3.26 -8.35
CA ILE A 133 -20.31 2.86 -7.08
C ILE A 133 -20.34 1.34 -7.08
N TYR A 134 -19.18 0.71 -7.00
CA TYR A 134 -19.07 -0.75 -7.02
C TYR A 134 -18.86 -1.26 -5.59
N ASP A 135 -19.25 -2.51 -5.35
CA ASP A 135 -18.93 -3.16 -4.08
C ASP A 135 -17.40 -3.22 -3.92
N LYS A 136 -16.96 -2.80 -2.75
CA LYS A 136 -15.55 -2.62 -2.43
C LYS A 136 -15.31 -2.87 -0.96
N LYS A 137 -14.15 -3.46 -0.66
CA LYS A 137 -13.72 -3.79 0.69
C LYS A 137 -12.32 -3.28 0.91
N LEU A 138 -12.15 -2.55 2.00
CA LEU A 138 -10.86 -2.13 2.52
C LEU A 138 -10.81 -2.56 3.98
N PHE A 139 -9.88 -3.44 4.33
CA PHE A 139 -9.73 -3.91 5.70
C PHE A 139 -8.25 -4.05 6.06
N LYS A 140 -7.96 -3.95 7.36
CA LYS A 140 -6.64 -4.20 7.92
C LYS A 140 -6.68 -5.37 8.88
N ILE A 141 -5.57 -6.10 8.93
CA ILE A 141 -5.33 -7.17 9.89
C ILE A 141 -3.91 -7.03 10.43
N SER A 142 -3.74 -7.10 11.75
CA SER A 142 -2.43 -6.92 12.40
C SER A 142 -2.12 -8.05 13.36
N PHE A 143 -0.84 -8.40 13.43
CA PHE A 143 -0.27 -9.39 14.33
C PHE A 143 0.89 -8.78 15.12
N PRO A 144 1.15 -9.27 16.35
CA PRO A 144 0.57 -10.46 17.00
C PRO A 144 -0.82 -10.27 17.64
N GLU A 145 -1.37 -9.06 17.64
CA GLU A 145 -2.62 -8.72 18.35
C GLU A 145 -3.87 -9.40 17.77
N ASP A 146 -3.77 -9.97 16.56
CA ASP A 146 -4.87 -10.54 15.78
C ASP A 146 -6.06 -9.57 15.63
N SER A 147 -5.76 -8.29 15.44
CA SER A 147 -6.78 -7.26 15.27
C SER A 147 -7.30 -7.24 13.83
N PHE A 148 -8.58 -6.92 13.67
CA PHE A 148 -9.24 -6.77 12.38
C PHE A 148 -10.10 -5.52 12.39
N GLU A 149 -9.98 -4.71 11.34
CA GLU A 149 -10.76 -3.49 11.20
C GLU A 149 -11.10 -3.26 9.72
N GLU A 150 -12.35 -2.87 9.46
CA GLU A 150 -12.84 -2.58 8.10
C GLU A 150 -13.15 -1.10 7.97
N ALA A 151 -12.71 -0.51 6.86
CA ALA A 151 -13.08 0.84 6.47
C ALA A 151 -14.57 0.91 6.12
N LYS A 152 -15.19 2.04 6.43
CA LYS A 152 -16.58 2.32 6.04
C LYS A 152 -16.57 3.60 5.23
N LEU A 153 -17.09 3.53 3.99
CA LEU A 153 -16.98 4.61 2.99
C LEU A 153 -17.27 6.01 3.56
N ILE A 154 -18.30 6.17 4.41
CA ILE A 154 -18.67 7.48 4.97
C ILE A 154 -18.02 7.71 6.35
N LEU A 155 -18.01 6.71 7.22
CA LEU A 155 -17.62 6.88 8.63
C LEU A 155 -16.11 6.89 8.84
N MET A 156 -15.39 6.06 8.09
CA MET A 156 -13.95 5.84 8.22
C MET A 156 -13.43 5.30 6.88
N PRO A 157 -13.28 6.16 5.85
CA PRO A 157 -12.92 5.72 4.51
C PRO A 157 -11.47 5.25 4.41
N SER A 158 -10.62 5.61 5.37
CA SER A 158 -9.19 5.34 5.34
C SER A 158 -8.76 4.39 6.45
N LEU A 159 -7.83 3.50 6.13
CA LEU A 159 -7.08 2.68 7.08
C LEU A 159 -5.60 3.00 6.93
N VAL A 160 -4.88 2.96 8.05
CA VAL A 160 -3.44 3.20 8.08
C VAL A 160 -2.78 2.13 8.95
N LEU A 161 -1.56 1.74 8.58
CA LEU A 161 -0.77 0.76 9.29
C LEU A 161 0.72 1.13 9.23
N GLY A 162 1.45 0.78 10.28
CA GLY A 162 2.89 0.93 10.38
C GLY A 162 3.30 2.01 11.36
N SER A 163 4.61 2.14 11.58
CA SER A 163 5.17 3.11 12.53
C SER A 163 4.86 4.58 12.18
N GLY A 164 4.43 4.86 10.95
CA GLY A 164 3.95 6.19 10.53
C GLY A 164 2.49 6.49 10.85
N GLU A 165 1.72 5.53 11.39
CA GLU A 165 0.30 5.74 11.76
C GLU A 165 0.07 6.98 12.64
N PRO A 166 0.90 7.28 13.66
CA PRO A 166 0.73 8.49 14.47
C PRO A 166 0.74 9.80 13.66
N ALA A 167 1.40 9.82 12.50
CA ALA A 167 1.44 10.98 11.60
C ALA A 167 0.07 11.32 11.00
N VAL A 168 -0.79 10.32 10.89
CA VAL A 168 -2.11 10.42 10.25
C VAL A 168 -3.24 10.53 11.27
N ARG A 169 -2.98 10.15 12.52
CA ARG A 169 -3.95 10.22 13.61
C ARG A 169 -4.45 11.64 13.83
N GLY A 170 -5.77 11.81 13.92
CA GLY A 170 -6.41 13.13 14.07
C GLY A 170 -6.54 13.92 12.77
N LYS A 171 -6.23 13.31 11.61
CA LYS A 171 -6.39 13.90 10.27
C LYS A 171 -7.43 13.17 9.43
N GLU A 172 -8.19 12.27 10.04
CA GLU A 172 -9.24 11.49 9.40
C GLU A 172 -10.27 12.40 8.73
N ASP A 173 -10.59 13.55 9.33
CA ASP A 173 -11.50 14.53 8.73
C ASP A 173 -10.93 15.19 7.47
N SER A 174 -9.62 15.41 7.39
CA SER A 174 -8.98 15.94 6.19
C SER A 174 -9.01 14.91 5.05
N LEU A 175 -8.73 13.64 5.37
CA LEU A 175 -8.82 12.53 4.41
C LEU A 175 -10.28 12.27 3.98
N LYS A 176 -11.24 12.38 4.91
CA LYS A 176 -12.68 12.32 4.61
C LYS A 176 -13.13 13.44 3.69
N LYS A 177 -12.62 14.67 3.84
CA LYS A 177 -12.96 15.77 2.90
C LYS A 177 -12.58 15.43 1.46
N LEU A 178 -11.48 14.71 1.23
CA LEU A 178 -11.09 14.25 -0.11
C LEU A 178 -12.12 13.32 -0.75
N LEU A 179 -12.87 12.55 0.05
CA LEU A 179 -13.98 11.74 -0.44
C LEU A 179 -15.07 12.60 -1.09
N PHE A 180 -15.32 13.81 -0.61
CA PHE A 180 -16.38 14.68 -1.14
C PHE A 180 -15.89 15.63 -2.23
N CYS A 181 -14.60 15.95 -2.26
CA CYS A 181 -13.96 16.58 -3.43
C CYS A 181 -13.91 15.65 -4.67
N SER A 182 -14.38 14.40 -4.54
CA SER A 182 -14.22 13.35 -5.54
C SER A 182 -15.19 13.42 -6.73
N ALA A 183 -16.33 14.10 -6.60
CA ALA A 183 -17.37 14.10 -7.63
C ALA A 183 -16.91 14.70 -8.98
N MET A 184 -15.80 15.45 -8.99
CA MET A 184 -15.28 16.12 -10.19
C MET A 184 -13.84 15.72 -10.57
N ASN A 185 -13.17 14.87 -9.79
CA ASN A 185 -11.75 14.58 -9.97
C ASN A 185 -11.48 13.09 -10.22
N SER A 186 -10.48 12.77 -11.04
CA SER A 186 -10.06 11.40 -11.26
C SER A 186 -9.48 10.76 -9.99
N LEU A 187 -9.58 9.43 -9.88
CA LEU A 187 -8.98 8.67 -8.77
C LEU A 187 -7.45 8.86 -8.71
N TYR A 188 -6.81 9.07 -9.86
CA TYR A 188 -5.40 9.39 -10.02
C TYR A 188 -5.01 10.68 -9.28
N PHE A 189 -5.76 11.76 -9.51
CA PHE A 189 -5.50 13.04 -8.84
C PHE A 189 -5.71 12.93 -7.32
N GLN A 190 -6.74 12.19 -6.89
CA GLN A 190 -7.01 11.97 -5.48
C GLN A 190 -5.89 11.17 -4.79
N ALA A 191 -5.39 10.12 -5.47
CA ALA A 191 -4.26 9.33 -4.98
C ALA A 191 -3.01 10.21 -4.79
N PHE A 192 -2.73 11.09 -5.76
CA PHE A 192 -1.64 12.06 -5.66
C PHE A 192 -1.80 13.04 -4.50
N LEU A 193 -3.01 13.57 -4.27
CA LEU A 193 -3.28 14.46 -3.13
C LEU A 193 -3.07 13.76 -1.78
N ILE A 194 -3.52 12.50 -1.65
CA ILE A 194 -3.27 11.72 -0.43
C ILE A 194 -1.75 11.55 -0.25
N ASP A 195 -1.03 11.15 -1.30
CA ASP A 195 0.42 10.98 -1.23
C ASP A 195 1.12 12.26 -0.76
N LEU A 196 0.77 13.41 -1.34
CA LEU A 196 1.32 14.71 -0.94
C LEU A 196 1.06 15.03 0.54
N ILE A 197 -0.16 14.78 1.01
CA ILE A 197 -0.53 15.00 2.42
C ILE A 197 0.27 14.07 3.33
N LEU A 198 0.38 12.78 2.99
CA LEU A 198 1.11 11.80 3.78
C LEU A 198 2.60 12.17 3.85
N ARG A 199 3.24 12.46 2.71
CA ARG A 199 4.65 12.87 2.67
C ARG A 199 4.93 14.10 3.52
N ARG A 200 4.11 15.14 3.37
CA ARG A 200 4.24 16.37 4.18
C ARG A 200 4.14 16.06 5.68
N LYS A 201 3.22 15.18 6.08
CA LYS A 201 3.03 14.82 7.48
C LYS A 201 4.17 13.98 8.04
N ILE A 202 4.72 13.07 7.25
CA ILE A 202 5.91 12.33 7.65
C ILE A 202 7.10 13.29 7.83
N LYS A 203 7.28 14.24 6.90
CA LYS A 203 8.31 15.29 7.00
C LYS A 203 8.15 16.14 8.25
N GLU A 204 6.92 16.57 8.57
CA GLU A 204 6.61 17.34 9.79
C GLU A 204 6.96 16.61 11.09
N LEU A 205 7.00 15.27 11.10
CA LEU A 205 7.43 14.49 12.26
C LEU A 205 8.96 14.38 12.41
N GLY A 206 9.74 15.06 11.55
CA GLY A 206 11.19 14.93 11.52
C GLY A 206 11.63 13.52 11.13
N ILE A 207 10.76 12.80 10.43
CA ILE A 207 11.08 11.47 9.92
C ILE A 207 11.62 11.67 8.52
N ASP A 208 12.95 11.68 8.40
CA ASP A 208 13.64 11.85 7.13
C ASP A 208 13.13 10.82 6.14
N THR A 209 12.24 11.16 5.22
CA THR A 209 11.89 10.30 4.09
C THR A 209 12.98 10.46 3.04
N VAL A 210 14.15 9.83 3.26
CA VAL A 210 15.18 9.64 2.22
C VAL A 210 14.54 9.25 0.87
N GLY A 211 14.65 10.14 -0.12
CA GLY A 211 14.75 9.85 -1.56
C GLY A 211 13.57 9.25 -2.32
N GLY A 212 12.64 8.57 -1.66
CA GLY A 212 11.78 7.59 -2.31
C GLY A 212 10.44 8.15 -2.81
N LEU A 213 10.06 7.75 -4.03
CA LEU A 213 8.66 7.82 -4.48
C LEU A 213 7.81 6.76 -3.75
N SER A 214 6.61 7.16 -3.32
CA SER A 214 5.59 6.26 -2.79
C SER A 214 5.07 5.31 -3.87
N GLN A 215 4.79 4.08 -3.47
CA GLN A 215 4.05 3.12 -4.26
C GLN A 215 2.56 3.45 -4.15
N ILE A 216 1.89 3.66 -5.28
CA ILE A 216 0.47 3.99 -5.31
C ILE A 216 -0.22 2.98 -6.21
N LEU A 217 -1.08 2.14 -5.63
CA LEU A 217 -1.92 1.20 -6.38
C LEU A 217 -3.34 1.78 -6.45
N ILE A 218 -3.85 1.89 -7.67
CA ILE A 218 -5.22 2.32 -7.95
C ILE A 218 -6.02 1.07 -8.34
N ILE A 219 -7.19 0.89 -7.71
CA ILE A 219 -8.13 -0.19 -8.01
C ILE A 219 -9.46 0.44 -8.42
N GLU A 220 -9.83 0.29 -9.67
CA GLU A 220 -11.08 0.80 -10.25
C GLU A 220 -11.78 -0.31 -11.08
N PRO A 221 -13.05 -0.14 -11.46
CA PRO A 221 -13.82 -1.18 -12.11
C PRO A 221 -13.21 -1.67 -13.43
N LYS A 222 -12.64 -0.74 -14.21
CA LYS A 222 -12.08 -1.04 -15.54
C LYS A 222 -10.65 -1.58 -15.47
N SER A 223 -9.88 -1.15 -14.47
CA SER A 223 -8.45 -1.44 -14.38
C SER A 223 -7.98 -1.42 -12.93
N SER A 224 -6.93 -2.18 -12.63
CA SER A 224 -6.10 -1.87 -11.47
C SER A 224 -4.66 -1.79 -11.91
N GLY A 225 -3.91 -0.87 -11.34
CA GLY A 225 -2.53 -0.66 -11.74
C GLY A 225 -1.81 0.33 -10.83
N PHE A 226 -0.49 0.25 -10.87
CA PHE A 226 0.33 1.20 -10.15
C PHE A 226 0.37 2.53 -10.90
N LEU A 227 0.29 3.63 -10.15
CA LEU A 227 0.47 4.96 -10.68
C LEU A 227 1.93 5.16 -11.08
N GLN A 228 2.16 5.51 -12.33
CA GLN A 228 3.45 6.02 -12.81
C GLN A 228 3.44 7.53 -12.72
N TYR A 229 4.47 8.12 -12.14
CA TYR A 229 4.52 9.56 -11.93
C TYR A 229 5.95 10.06 -11.71
N LYS A 230 6.14 11.34 -11.97
CA LYS A 230 7.37 12.08 -11.68
C LYS A 230 7.21 12.83 -10.37
N GLY A 231 8.25 12.85 -9.56
CA GLY A 231 8.29 13.58 -8.31
C GLY A 231 9.68 14.10 -8.04
N LYS A 232 9.74 15.25 -7.38
CA LYS A 232 10.97 15.76 -6.80
C LYS A 232 11.12 15.14 -5.42
N SER A 233 12.24 14.50 -5.14
CA SER A 233 12.57 14.17 -3.76
C SER A 233 13.02 15.45 -3.07
N ASP A 234 12.36 15.79 -1.98
CA ASP A 234 12.85 16.79 -1.03
C ASP A 234 14.06 16.18 -0.30
N LEU A 235 15.23 16.14 -0.94
CA LEU A 235 16.47 16.24 -0.19
C LEU A 235 16.56 17.71 0.27
N ASP A 236 17.13 17.94 1.46
CA ASP A 236 17.16 19.24 2.15
C ASP A 236 17.54 20.44 1.26
N ASP A 237 17.34 21.67 1.77
CA ASP A 237 17.61 22.98 1.11
C ASP A 237 19.00 23.15 0.43
N SER A 238 19.88 22.15 0.48
CA SER A 238 21.05 21.99 -0.37
C SER A 238 20.67 21.45 -1.76
N THR A 239 20.59 22.34 -2.76
CA THR A 239 20.78 22.22 -4.23
C THR A 239 20.49 20.94 -5.05
N ASP A 240 20.51 19.74 -4.49
CA ASP A 240 20.39 18.47 -5.21
C ASP A 240 18.97 17.92 -5.12
N ILE A 241 18.06 18.60 -5.83
CA ILE A 241 16.71 18.10 -6.04
C ILE A 241 16.81 16.87 -6.95
N LEU A 242 16.63 15.66 -6.40
CA LEU A 242 16.48 14.46 -7.22
C LEU A 242 15.17 14.52 -8.00
N ASP A 243 15.27 14.53 -9.33
CA ASP A 243 14.14 14.36 -10.23
C ASP A 243 13.98 12.86 -10.54
N ILE A 244 12.97 12.23 -9.94
CA ILE A 244 12.77 10.78 -10.00
C ILE A 244 11.42 10.52 -10.65
N GLU A 245 11.36 9.48 -11.47
CA GLU A 245 10.10 8.90 -11.93
C GLU A 245 9.92 7.46 -11.44
N LEU A 246 8.69 7.11 -11.07
CA LEU A 246 8.29 5.74 -10.81
C LEU A 246 7.60 5.22 -12.06
N ILE A 247 8.19 4.21 -12.69
CA ILE A 247 7.69 3.59 -13.92
C ILE A 247 7.47 2.09 -13.73
N ILE A 248 6.70 1.48 -14.64
CA ILE A 248 6.55 0.01 -14.70
C ILE A 248 7.37 -0.51 -15.86
N LYS A 249 8.35 -1.38 -15.59
CA LYS A 249 9.20 -2.04 -16.59
C LYS A 249 9.27 -3.53 -16.29
N ASN A 250 8.91 -4.36 -17.27
CA ASN A 250 8.86 -5.83 -17.12
C ASN A 250 8.04 -6.28 -15.89
N ASP A 251 6.83 -5.73 -15.72
CA ASP A 251 5.93 -5.97 -14.59
C ASP A 251 6.49 -5.63 -13.20
N ARG A 252 7.56 -4.80 -13.15
CA ARG A 252 8.18 -4.33 -11.92
C ARG A 252 8.10 -2.82 -11.83
N LEU A 253 7.92 -2.32 -10.60
CA LEU A 253 8.12 -0.92 -10.30
C LEU A 253 9.60 -0.60 -10.31
N VAL A 254 9.97 0.46 -11.02
CA VAL A 254 11.35 0.93 -11.16
C VAL A 254 11.37 2.41 -10.85
N GLN A 255 12.27 2.81 -9.93
CA GLN A 255 12.61 4.20 -9.69
C GLN A 255 13.71 4.58 -10.68
N HIS A 256 13.46 5.59 -11.51
CA HIS A 256 14.40 6.07 -12.51
C HIS A 256 14.80 7.51 -12.17
N ASN A 257 16.10 7.71 -11.93
CA ASN A 257 16.69 9.03 -11.71
C ASN A 257 16.86 9.71 -13.07
N LEU A 258 16.11 10.80 -13.29
CA LEU A 258 16.08 11.51 -14.57
C LEU A 258 17.36 12.30 -14.85
N ILE A 259 18.18 12.56 -13.83
CA ILE A 259 19.46 13.28 -13.95
C ILE A 259 20.57 12.31 -14.34
N THR A 260 20.69 11.18 -13.63
CA THR A 260 21.78 10.21 -13.83
C THR A 260 21.43 9.10 -14.82
N GLY A 261 20.15 8.91 -15.15
CA GLY A 261 19.65 7.79 -15.95
C GLY A 261 19.67 6.44 -15.20
N LYS A 262 20.04 6.43 -13.92
CA LYS A 262 20.11 5.20 -13.11
C LYS A 262 18.70 4.68 -12.83
N GLU A 263 18.48 3.41 -13.13
CA GLU A 263 17.24 2.68 -12.84
C GLU A 263 17.44 1.73 -11.65
N THR A 264 16.58 1.84 -10.65
CA THR A 264 16.58 1.00 -9.44
C THR A 264 15.23 0.29 -9.32
N PRO A 265 15.15 -1.04 -9.52
CA PRO A 265 13.89 -1.75 -9.35
C PRO A 265 13.50 -1.79 -7.87
N LEU A 266 12.19 -1.74 -7.61
CA LEU A 266 11.68 -2.11 -6.30
C LEU A 266 11.82 -3.62 -6.10
N LEU A 267 12.32 -4.00 -4.94
CA LEU A 267 12.63 -5.36 -4.53
C LEU A 267 11.43 -5.99 -3.84
N PHE A 268 11.09 -7.20 -4.26
CA PHE A 268 10.14 -8.02 -3.52
C PHE A 268 10.76 -8.49 -2.19
N PRO A 269 9.94 -8.77 -1.16
CA PRO A 269 10.44 -9.19 0.14
C PRO A 269 11.47 -10.34 0.10
N PRO A 270 11.31 -11.41 -0.70
CA PRO A 270 12.32 -12.46 -0.77
C PRO A 270 13.66 -12.02 -1.39
N GLU A 271 13.67 -10.96 -2.19
CA GLU A 271 14.89 -10.39 -2.79
C GLU A 271 15.60 -9.51 -1.77
N VAL A 272 14.85 -8.70 -1.02
CA VAL A 272 15.38 -7.88 0.08
C VAL A 272 16.17 -8.75 1.07
N MET A 273 15.65 -9.93 1.42
CA MET A 273 16.28 -10.86 2.37
C MET A 273 17.57 -11.53 1.83
N LYS A 274 17.80 -11.54 0.51
CA LYS A 274 18.99 -12.18 -0.09
C LYS A 274 20.24 -11.30 -0.02
N ILE A 275 20.08 -10.01 0.28
CA ILE A 275 21.17 -9.07 0.17
C ILE A 275 21.94 -9.03 1.48
N LYS A 276 23.21 -9.45 1.43
CA LYS A 276 24.06 -9.63 2.60
C LYS A 276 24.71 -8.34 3.10
N ASP A 277 24.83 -7.33 2.24
CA ASP A 277 25.53 -6.09 2.56
C ASP A 277 24.53 -4.92 2.69
N PRO A 278 24.34 -4.38 3.91
CA PRO A 278 23.39 -3.30 4.15
C PRO A 278 23.89 -1.92 3.71
N GLU A 279 25.17 -1.76 3.33
CA GLU A 279 25.77 -0.43 3.11
C GLU A 279 25.67 0.11 1.67
N SER A 280 24.96 -0.55 0.75
CA SER A 280 25.08 -0.25 -0.70
C SER A 280 23.85 0.31 -1.43
N ASP A 281 22.69 0.47 -0.78
CA ASP A 281 21.43 0.78 -1.49
C ASP A 281 20.52 1.80 -0.78
N LEU A 282 21.07 2.75 -0.02
CA LEU A 282 20.30 3.93 0.38
C LEU A 282 20.21 4.89 -0.80
N PHE A 283 19.05 5.49 -1.03
CA PHE A 283 18.85 6.34 -2.22
C PHE A 283 19.76 7.58 -2.23
N ALA A 284 20.26 7.98 -1.06
CA ALA A 284 21.26 9.04 -0.90
C ALA A 284 22.60 8.73 -1.59
N ASP A 285 22.87 7.48 -1.96
CA ASP A 285 24.09 7.07 -2.68
C ASP A 285 23.91 7.08 -4.22
N LEU A 286 22.82 7.68 -4.73
CA LEU A 286 22.64 7.93 -6.17
C LEU A 286 23.32 9.21 -6.66
N ASP A 287 23.86 10.01 -5.74
CA ASP A 287 24.54 11.28 -6.02
C ASP A 287 26.05 11.11 -6.33
N SER A 288 26.56 9.88 -6.26
CA SER A 288 27.96 9.51 -6.54
C SER A 288 28.11 8.60 -7.76
#